data_AF-A0ABD0P0P0-F1
#
_entry.id   AF-A0ABD0P0P0-F1
#
_cell.length_a   1.000
_cell.length_b   1.000
_cell.length_c   1.000
_cell.angle_alpha   90.00
_cell.angle_beta   90.00
_cell.angle_gamma   90.00
#
_symmetry.space_group_name_H-M   'P 1'
#
loop_
_entity.id
_entity.type
_entity.pdbx_description
1 polymer ?
#
loop_
_entity_poly.entity_id
_entity_poly.type
_entity_poly.pdbx_seq_one_letter_code
_entity_poly.pdbx_strand_id
1 'polypeptide(L)' 'EEFSLLSNLTQALSTDEEQYVVRLANSLFLQTGVHFNEEFLHLMKKYFKAEVETVDFSQSAAVAELINSWVLNHTE' A
#
# COMPACT_ATOMS: atom_id res chain seq x y z
N GLU A 1 -9.20 -10.45 16.53
CA GLU A 1 -10.18 -10.66 15.43
C GLU A 1 -9.41 -10.64 14.13
N GLU A 2 -9.53 -11.75 13.38
CA GLU A 2 -8.86 -12.24 12.15
C GLU A 2 -7.55 -11.60 11.63
N PHE A 3 -7.45 -10.26 11.58
CA PHE A 3 -6.30 -9.54 11.01
C PHE A 3 -5.52 -8.65 12.02
N SER A 4 -5.86 -8.71 13.30
CA SER A 4 -5.13 -7.96 14.34
C SER A 4 -3.64 -8.30 14.40
N LEU A 5 -3.26 -9.53 14.05
CA LEU A 5 -1.86 -9.95 13.95
C LEU A 5 -1.11 -9.18 12.85
N LEU A 6 -1.73 -9.01 11.68
CA LEU A 6 -1.11 -8.33 10.54
C LEU A 6 -0.95 -6.83 10.81
N SER A 7 -1.94 -6.21 11.47
CA SER A 7 -1.84 -4.80 11.88
C SER A 7 -0.71 -4.60 12.90
N ASN A 8 -0.61 -5.46 13.91
CA ASN A 8 0.46 -5.39 14.90
C ASN A 8 1.85 -5.63 14.28
N LEU A 9 1.96 -6.58 13.35
CA LEU A 9 3.21 -6.84 12.62
C LEU A 9 3.61 -5.64 11.77
N THR A 10 2.67 -5.08 11.00
CA THR A 10 2.88 -3.87 10.20
C THR A 10 3.35 -2.71 11.09
N GLN A 11 2.74 -2.54 12.26
CA GLN A 11 3.17 -1.52 13.23
C GLN A 11 4.59 -1.75 13.74
N ALA A 12 4.92 -2.98 14.13
CA ALA A 12 6.23 -3.33 14.69
C ALA A 12 7.34 -3.14 13.65
N LEU A 13 7.10 -3.55 12.39
CA LEU A 13 8.09 -3.45 11.32
C LEU A 13 8.29 -2.02 10.81
N SER A 14 7.31 -1.13 10.96
CA SER A 14 7.44 0.28 10.56
C SER A 14 8.18 1.15 11.60
N THR A 15 8.63 0.59 12.71
CA THR A 15 9.37 1.33 13.74
C THR A 15 10.85 1.28 13.42
N ASP A 16 11.47 2.45 13.24
CA ASP A 16 12.92 2.53 12.99
C ASP A 16 13.68 2.21 14.27
N GLU A 17 14.55 1.22 14.19
CA GLU A 17 15.46 0.81 15.25
C GLU A 17 16.87 1.31 14.93
N GLU A 18 17.69 1.58 15.96
CA GLU A 18 19.06 2.08 15.75
C GLU A 18 19.94 1.13 14.91
N GLN A 19 19.62 -0.16 14.93
CA GLN A 19 20.44 -1.22 14.32
C GLN A 19 20.00 -1.60 12.90
N TYR A 20 18.75 -1.32 12.53
CA TYR A 20 18.20 -1.69 11.24
C TYR A 20 16.95 -0.88 10.91
N VAL A 21 16.72 -0.70 9.62
CA VAL A 21 15.53 -0.05 9.10
C VAL A 21 14.76 -1.07 8.26
N VAL A 22 13.47 -1.22 8.53
CA VAL A 22 12.54 -1.98 7.68
C VAL A 22 11.53 -1.01 7.09
N ARG A 23 11.52 -0.91 5.76
CA ARG A 23 10.54 -0.12 5.01
C ARG A 23 9.48 -1.06 4.46
N LEU A 24 8.23 -0.82 4.81
CA LEU A 24 7.08 -1.58 4.33
C LEU A 24 6.14 -0.62 3.60
N ALA A 25 5.96 -0.84 2.31
CA ALA A 25 5.14 -0.01 1.45
C ALA A 25 4.02 -0.86 0.84
N ASN A 26 2.79 -0.68 1.32
CA ASN A 26 1.60 -1.36 0.81
C ASN A 26 0.71 -0.35 0.09
N SER A 27 0.31 -0.66 -1.14
CA SER A 27 -0.67 0.15 -1.88
C SER A 27 -1.48 -0.71 -2.84
N LEU A 28 -2.71 -0.25 -3.12
CA LEU A 28 -3.55 -0.78 -4.18
C LEU A 28 -3.71 0.29 -5.27
N PHE A 29 -3.22 -0.04 -6.47
CA PHE A 29 -3.45 0.75 -7.67
C PHE A 29 -4.60 0.11 -8.47
N LEU A 30 -5.71 0.83 -8.56
CA LEU A 30 -7.00 0.31 -9.05
C LEU A 30 -7.33 0.93 -10.42
N GLN A 31 -7.90 0.15 -11.34
CA GLN A 31 -8.31 0.69 -12.64
C GLN A 31 -9.46 1.70 -12.50
N THR A 32 -9.33 2.87 -13.13
CA THR A 32 -10.41 3.85 -13.28
C THR A 32 -11.66 3.23 -13.92
N GLY A 33 -12.83 3.53 -13.37
CA GLY A 33 -14.11 3.02 -13.85
C GLY A 33 -14.48 1.62 -13.35
N VAL A 34 -13.59 0.92 -12.65
CA VAL A 34 -13.91 -0.35 -11.97
C VAL A 34 -14.34 -0.07 -10.53
N HIS A 35 -15.47 -0.66 -10.13
CA HIS A 35 -15.95 -0.57 -8.76
C HIS A 35 -15.38 -1.70 -7.93
N PHE A 36 -14.81 -1.34 -6.77
CA PHE A 36 -14.29 -2.30 -5.80
C PHE A 36 -15.18 -2.28 -4.56
N ASN A 37 -15.23 -3.42 -3.86
CA ASN A 37 -15.98 -3.53 -2.61
C ASN A 37 -15.39 -2.55 -1.57
N GLU A 38 -16.23 -1.69 -1.02
CA GLU A 38 -15.79 -0.64 -0.08
C GLU A 38 -15.27 -1.20 1.25
N GLU A 39 -15.87 -2.30 1.72
CA GLU A 39 -15.41 -3.00 2.93
C GLU A 39 -14.02 -3.56 2.73
N PHE A 40 -13.74 -4.17 1.56
CA PHE A 40 -12.40 -4.63 1.21
C PHE A 40 -11.39 -3.47 1.26
N LEU A 41 -11.68 -2.33 0.62
CA LEU A 41 -10.78 -1.17 0.64
C LEU A 41 -10.57 -0.62 2.06
N HIS A 42 -11.63 -0.63 2.88
CA HIS A 42 -11.55 -0.24 4.28
C HIS A 42 -10.64 -1.18 5.07
N LEU A 43 -10.77 -2.50 4.89
CA LEU A 43 -9.96 -3.50 5.56
C LEU A 43 -8.47 -3.40 5.17
N MET A 44 -8.17 -3.13 3.90
CA MET A 44 -6.80 -2.93 3.41
C MET A 44 -6.14 -1.72 4.08
N LYS A 45 -6.84 -0.58 4.15
CA LYS A 45 -6.36 0.61 4.86
C LYS A 45 -6.17 0.34 6.36
N LYS A 46 -7.15 -0.32 6.99
CA LYS A 46 -7.17 -0.56 8.44
C LYS A 46 -6.07 -1.51 8.91
N TYR A 47 -5.89 -2.64 8.23
CA TYR A 47 -5.02 -3.71 8.72
C TYR A 47 -3.63 -3.73 8.07
N PHE A 48 -3.49 -3.21 6.85
CA PHE A 48 -2.22 -3.26 6.10
C PHE A 48 -1.58 -1.88 5.93
N LYS A 49 -2.21 -0.82 6.45
CA LYS A 49 -1.83 0.58 6.19
C LYS A 49 -1.67 0.87 4.70
N ALA A 50 -2.46 0.18 3.87
CA ALA A 50 -2.32 0.29 2.42
C ALA A 50 -2.87 1.63 1.95
N GLU A 51 -2.14 2.33 1.09
CA GLU A 51 -2.71 3.41 0.30
C GLU A 51 -3.61 2.83 -0.80
N VAL A 52 -4.55 3.64 -1.29
CA VAL A 52 -5.45 3.24 -2.37
C VAL A 52 -5.53 4.38 -3.36
N GLU A 53 -5.12 4.12 -4.58
CA GLU A 53 -5.13 5.09 -5.67
C GLU A 53 -5.80 4.49 -6.90
N THR A 54 -6.54 5.31 -7.63
CA THR A 54 -7.17 4.90 -8.88
C THR A 54 -6.35 5.44 -10.05
N VAL A 55 -5.90 4.55 -10.94
CA VAL A 55 -5.04 4.82 -12.09
C VAL A 55 -5.69 4.32 -13.39
N ASP A 56 -5.21 4.81 -14.53
CA ASP A 56 -5.62 4.31 -15.84
C ASP A 56 -4.53 3.42 -16.46
N PHE A 57 -4.65 2.11 -16.27
CA PHE A 57 -3.70 1.13 -16.78
C PHE A 57 -3.65 1.05 -18.31
N SER A 58 -4.56 1.70 -19.05
CA SER A 58 -4.37 1.87 -20.50
C SER A 58 -3.14 2.74 -20.82
N GLN A 59 -2.73 3.61 -19.90
CA GLN A 59 -1.53 4.44 -19.95
C GLN A 59 -0.34 3.74 -19.28
N SER A 60 -0.06 2.51 -19.70
CA SER A 60 0.91 1.59 -19.06
C SER A 60 2.25 2.20 -18.65
N ALA A 61 2.90 2.97 -19.53
CA ALA A 61 4.20 3.58 -19.23
C ALA A 61 4.13 4.62 -18.10
N ALA A 62 3.12 5.50 -18.14
CA ALA A 62 2.92 6.52 -17.12
C ALA A 62 2.55 5.91 -15.77
N VAL A 63 1.70 4.88 -15.77
CA VAL A 63 1.32 4.17 -14.53
C VAL A 63 2.50 3.40 -13.94
N ALA A 64 3.34 2.78 -14.77
CA ALA A 64 4.55 2.12 -14.30
C ALA A 64 5.52 3.13 -13.65
N GLU A 65 5.70 4.30 -14.26
CA GLU A 65 6.49 5.39 -13.68
C GLU A 65 5.92 5.85 -12.33
N LEU A 66 4.61 6.11 -12.27
CA LEU A 66 3.92 6.50 -11.04
C LEU A 66 4.11 5.48 -9.91
N ILE A 67 3.90 4.18 -10.19
CA ILE A 67 4.05 3.11 -9.19
C ILE A 67 5.51 3.03 -8.73
N ASN A 68 6.48 3.08 -9.65
CA ASN A 68 7.89 2.98 -9.29
C ASN A 68 8.35 4.20 -8.47
N SER A 69 7.91 5.40 -8.82
CA SER A 69 8.17 6.60 -8.02
C SER A 69 7.51 6.54 -6.64
N TRP A 70 6.29 6.00 -6.56
CA TRP A 70 5.63 5.78 -5.28
C TRP A 70 6.42 4.79 -4.42
N VAL A 71 6.87 3.66 -4.98
CA VAL A 71 7.70 2.69 -4.26
C VAL A 71 8.98 3.35 -3.75
N LEU A 72 9.72 4.05 -4.62
CA LEU A 72 10.95 4.74 -4.26
C LEU A 72 10.75 5.71 -3.08
N ASN A 73 9.70 6.54 -3.14
CA ASN A 73 9.41 7.53 -2.09
C ASN A 73 9.02 6.91 -0.73
N HIS A 74 8.59 5.65 -0.71
CA HIS A 74 8.16 4.96 0.51
C HIS A 74 9.24 4.01 1.07
N THR A 75 10.32 3.79 0.33
CA THR A 75 11.39 2.86 0.74
C THR A 75 12.79 3.46 0.80
N GLU A 76 13.00 4.67 0.28
CA GLU A 76 14.27 5.41 0.40
C GLU A 76 14.21 6.54 1.43
#